data_AF-A0A519M251-F1
#
_entry.id   AF-A0A519M251-F1
#
_cell.length_a   1.000
_cell.length_b   1.000
_cell.length_c   1.000
_cell.angle_alpha   90.00
_cell.angle_beta   90.00
_cell.angle_gamma   90.00
#
_symmetry.space_group_name_H-M   'P 1'
#
loop_
_entity.id
_entity.type
_entity.pdbx_description
1 polymer ?
#
loop_
_entity_poly.entity_id
_entity_poly.type
_entity_poly.pdbx_seq_one_letter_code
_entity_poly.pdbx_strand_id
1 'polypeptide(L)'
;MASVTFLSIFFKAMVFFMMAKLLFTLFYVFSIVSAPFLIFCSVLSVFFGMIGAFAEKGIKRFFVYSSMGHVGFMLVSLSLSSFQGLTATFHYLPVYIITSFIM
;
A
#
# COMPACT_ATOMS: atom_id res chain seq x y z
N MET A 1 9.60 34.94 0.97
CA MET A 1 8.92 33.79 1.60
C MET A 1 8.57 32.69 0.60
N ALA A 2 8.01 32.99 -0.58
CA ALA A 2 7.64 31.99 -1.60
C ALA A 2 8.79 31.09 -2.12
N SER A 3 10.03 31.60 -2.17
CA SER A 3 11.21 30.82 -2.58
C SER A 3 11.61 29.75 -1.57
N VAL A 4 11.51 30.05 -0.27
CA VAL A 4 11.86 29.13 0.82
C VAL A 4 10.83 28.01 0.92
N THR A 5 9.54 28.32 0.69
CA THR A 5 8.47 27.31 0.66
C THR A 5 8.60 26.37 -0.54
N PHE A 6 8.97 26.90 -1.72
CA PHE A 6 9.21 26.08 -2.92
C PHE A 6 10.35 25.08 -2.69
N LEU A 7 11.48 25.56 -2.18
CA LEU A 7 12.65 24.73 -1.89
C LEU A 7 12.33 23.63 -0.87
N SER A 8 11.55 23.96 0.16
CA SER A 8 11.15 23.00 1.21
C SER A 8 10.23 21.90 0.67
N ILE A 9 9.27 22.23 -0.20
CA ILE A 9 8.38 21.25 -0.83
C ILE A 9 9.18 20.33 -1.74
N PHE A 10 10.08 20.90 -2.54
CA PHE A 10 10.92 20.15 -3.47
C PHE A 10 11.81 19.14 -2.73
N PHE A 11 12.55 19.56 -1.69
CA PHE A 11 13.38 18.64 -0.91
C PHE A 11 12.55 17.55 -0.21
N LYS A 12 11.37 17.88 0.32
CA LYS A 12 10.50 16.89 0.97
C LYS A 12 10.01 15.82 -0.01
N ALA A 13 9.61 16.23 -1.22
CA ALA A 13 9.24 15.30 -2.28
C ALA A 13 10.42 14.41 -2.71
N MET A 14 11.61 15.00 -2.85
CA MET A 14 12.82 14.28 -3.24
C MET A 14 13.22 13.22 -2.21
N VAL A 15 13.18 13.57 -0.92
CA VAL A 15 13.45 12.63 0.19
C VAL A 15 12.43 11.50 0.18
N PHE A 16 11.15 11.79 -0.02
CA PHE A 16 10.11 10.76 -0.10
C PHE A 16 10.35 9.78 -1.26
N PHE A 17 10.69 10.30 -2.44
CA PHE A 17 11.00 9.48 -3.61
C PHE A 17 12.24 8.61 -3.38
N MET A 18 13.32 9.18 -2.81
CA MET A 18 14.52 8.43 -2.48
C MET A 18 14.25 7.32 -1.45
N MET A 19 13.45 7.61 -0.42
CA MET A 19 13.07 6.62 0.59
C MET A 19 12.27 5.47 -0.03
N ALA A 20 11.29 5.78 -0.88
CA ALA A 20 10.50 4.76 -1.58
C ALA A 20 11.38 3.88 -2.48
N LYS A 21 12.31 4.48 -3.24
CA LYS A 21 13.25 3.74 -4.10
C LYS A 21 14.18 2.84 -3.29
N LEU A 22 14.68 3.33 -2.15
CA LEU A 22 15.54 2.56 -1.25
C LEU A 22 14.82 1.32 -0.72
N LEU A 23 13.61 1.50 -0.20
CA LEU A 23 12.77 0.41 0.32
C LEU A 23 12.52 -0.65 -0.77
N PHE A 24 12.17 -0.24 -1.98
CA PHE A 24 11.93 -1.17 -3.08
C PHE A 24 13.19 -1.95 -3.47
N THR A 25 14.34 -1.28 -3.52
CA THR A 25 15.62 -1.92 -3.84
C THR A 25 16.01 -2.93 -2.76
N LEU A 26 15.80 -2.60 -1.49
CA LEU A 26 16.03 -3.51 -0.37
C LEU A 26 15.12 -4.75 -0.43
N PHE A 27 13.83 -4.56 -0.70
CA PHE A 27 12.89 -5.68 -0.84
C PHE A 27 13.20 -6.59 -2.02
N TYR A 28 13.78 -6.04 -3.09
CA TYR A 28 14.26 -6.82 -4.23
C TYR A 28 15.51 -7.63 -3.90
N VAL A 29 16.51 -7.01 -3.26
CA VAL A 29 17.77 -7.67 -2.86
C VAL A 29 17.54 -8.77 -1.82
N PHE A 30 16.66 -8.53 -0.85
CA PHE A 30 16.34 -9.48 0.22
C PHE A 30 15.02 -10.24 -0.01
N SER A 31 14.67 -10.51 -1.26
CA SER A 31 13.39 -11.15 -1.65
C SER A 31 13.11 -12.47 -0.91
N ILE A 32 14.14 -13.27 -0.64
CA ILE A 32 14.01 -14.56 0.04
C ILE A 32 13.43 -14.42 1.48
N VAL A 33 13.71 -13.30 2.15
CA VAL A 33 13.25 -13.02 3.53
C VAL A 33 12.01 -12.11 3.51
N SER A 34 11.99 -11.12 2.62
CA SER A 34 10.91 -10.12 2.58
C SER A 34 9.61 -10.67 2.00
N ALA A 35 9.67 -11.54 0.99
CA ALA A 35 8.48 -12.11 0.34
C ALA A 35 7.59 -12.90 1.31
N PRO A 36 8.07 -13.90 2.08
CA PRO A 36 7.21 -14.64 3.00
C PRO A 36 6.66 -13.76 4.13
N PHE A 37 7.42 -12.75 4.58
CA PHE A 37 6.95 -11.79 5.58
C PHE A 37 5.81 -10.90 5.04
N LEU A 38 5.95 -10.41 3.80
CA LEU A 38 4.91 -9.63 3.12
C LEU A 38 3.66 -10.47 2.87
N ILE A 39 3.81 -11.72 2.44
CA ILE A 39 2.69 -12.65 2.25
C ILE A 39 1.97 -12.88 3.58
N PHE A 40 2.69 -13.15 4.66
CA PHE A 40 2.11 -13.32 5.99
C PHE A 40 1.30 -12.08 6.42
N CYS A 41 1.90 -10.89 6.30
CA CYS A 41 1.23 -9.63 6.60
C CYS A 41 -0.02 -9.40 5.74
N SER A 42 0.06 -9.73 4.44
CA SER A 42 -1.06 -9.58 3.52
C SER A 42 -2.26 -10.45 3.90
N VAL A 43 -2.02 -11.71 4.28
CA VAL A 43 -3.07 -12.64 4.73
C VAL A 43 -3.69 -12.14 6.03
N LEU A 44 -2.87 -11.68 6.98
CA LEU A 44 -3.37 -11.07 8.21
C LEU A 44 -4.24 -9.84 7.93
N SER A 45 -3.81 -8.94 7.04
CA SER A 45 -4.55 -7.73 6.70
C SER A 45 -5.94 -8.03 6.12
N VAL A 46 -6.03 -9.00 5.20
CA VAL A 46 -7.31 -9.45 4.63
C VAL A 46 -8.17 -10.13 5.70
N PHE A 47 -7.58 -10.97 6.53
CA PHE A 47 -8.29 -11.70 7.58
C PHE A 47 -8.90 -10.76 8.62
N PHE A 48 -8.12 -9.82 9.15
CA PHE A 48 -8.59 -8.82 10.10
C PHE A 48 -9.57 -7.83 9.47
N GLY A 49 -9.36 -7.45 8.20
CA GLY A 49 -10.29 -6.60 7.45
C GLY A 49 -11.67 -7.27 7.29
N MET A 50 -11.69 -8.55 6.91
CA MET A 50 -12.93 -9.31 6.74
C MET A 50 -13.70 -9.49 8.06
N ILE A 51 -13.01 -9.91 9.12
CA ILE A 51 -13.65 -10.11 10.43
C ILE A 51 -14.14 -8.79 11.01
N GLY A 52 -13.34 -7.72 10.92
CA GLY A 52 -13.71 -6.40 11.38
C GLY A 52 -14.91 -5.83 10.63
N ALA A 53 -14.96 -5.99 9.30
CA ALA A 53 -16.08 -5.54 8.48
C ALA A 53 -17.38 -6.29 8.83
N PHE A 54 -17.31 -7.60 9.09
CA PHE A 54 -18.49 -8.41 9.41
C PHE A 54 -19.08 -8.08 10.80
N ALA A 55 -18.24 -7.75 11.77
CA ALA A 55 -18.68 -7.44 13.14
C ALA A 55 -19.25 -6.02 13.29
N GLU A 56 -18.99 -5.12 12.33
CA GLU A 56 -19.30 -3.71 12.44
C GLU A 56 -20.72 -3.37 11.95
N LYS A 57 -21.47 -2.61 12.75
CA LYS A 57 -22.84 -2.18 12.40
C LYS A 57 -22.89 -0.83 11.68
N GLY A 58 -21.81 -0.05 11.74
CA GLY A 58 -21.73 1.30 11.17
C GLY A 58 -21.04 1.32 9.82
N ILE A 59 -21.67 1.94 8.81
CA ILE A 59 -21.17 2.05 7.43
C ILE A 59 -19.78 2.72 7.37
N LYS A 60 -19.55 3.74 8.20
CA LYS A 60 -18.26 4.47 8.24
C LYS A 60 -17.09 3.56 8.66
N ARG A 61 -17.28 2.74 9.69
CA ARG A 61 -16.22 1.83 10.18
C ARG A 61 -16.11 0.57 9.31
N PHE A 62 -17.22 0.10 8.74
CA PHE A 62 -17.21 -0.94 7.71
C PHE A 62 -16.26 -0.57 6.55
N PHE A 63 -16.29 0.69 6.11
CA PHE A 63 -15.42 1.18 5.05
C PHE A 63 -13.93 1.17 5.41
N VAL A 64 -13.60 1.51 6.65
CA VAL A 64 -12.24 1.42 7.17
C VAL A 64 -11.76 -0.03 7.21
N TYR A 65 -12.61 -0.99 7.55
CA TYR A 65 -12.23 -2.41 7.50
C TYR A 65 -12.11 -2.95 6.06
N SER A 66 -12.94 -2.48 5.13
CA SER A 66 -12.84 -2.84 3.71
C SER A 66 -11.52 -2.34 3.08
N SER A 67 -11.15 -1.09 3.34
CA SER A 67 -9.86 -0.53 2.88
C SER A 67 -8.65 -1.31 3.40
N MET A 68 -8.71 -1.86 4.61
CA MET A 68 -7.67 -2.73 5.16
C MET A 68 -7.51 -4.04 4.36
N GLY A 69 -8.60 -4.59 3.83
CA GLY A 69 -8.57 -5.74 2.93
C GLY A 69 -7.92 -5.42 1.57
N HIS A 70 -8.28 -4.27 0.96
CA HIS A 70 -7.69 -3.82 -0.29
C HIS A 70 -6.17 -3.60 -0.20
N VAL A 71 -5.69 -3.06 0.92
CA VAL A 71 -4.24 -2.94 1.18
C VAL A 71 -3.58 -4.32 1.27
N GLY A 72 -4.26 -5.32 1.85
CA GLY A 72 -3.81 -6.70 1.84
C GLY A 72 -3.60 -7.27 0.44
N PHE A 73 -4.55 -7.07 -0.49
CA PHE A 73 -4.39 -7.51 -1.88
C PHE A 73 -3.24 -6.81 -2.62
N MET A 74 -2.99 -5.53 -2.33
CA MET A 74 -1.82 -4.82 -2.86
C MET A 74 -0.50 -5.39 -2.31
N LEU A 75 -0.45 -5.75 -1.02
CA LEU A 75 0.74 -6.35 -0.41
C LEU A 75 1.10 -7.72 -1.02
N VAL A 76 0.10 -8.54 -1.39
CA VAL A 76 0.33 -9.81 -2.11
C VAL A 76 1.09 -9.56 -3.40
N SER A 77 0.62 -8.62 -4.23
CA SER A 77 1.28 -8.29 -5.51
C SER A 77 2.70 -7.73 -5.30
N LEU A 78 2.92 -6.96 -4.24
CA LEU A 78 4.23 -6.41 -3.90
C LEU A 78 5.23 -7.50 -3.46
N SER A 79 4.75 -8.59 -2.85
CA SER A 79 5.59 -9.69 -2.36
C SER A 79 6.29 -10.49 -3.46
N LEU A 80 5.79 -10.42 -4.70
CA LEU A 80 6.36 -11.13 -5.84
C LEU A 80 7.77 -10.63 -6.23
N SER A 81 8.22 -9.49 -5.69
CA SER A 81 9.52 -8.83 -5.98
C SER A 81 9.87 -8.82 -7.47
N SER A 82 8.87 -8.72 -8.34
CA SER A 82 9.02 -8.80 -9.80
C SER A 82 8.38 -7.57 -10.46
N PHE A 83 8.77 -7.30 -11.71
CA PHE A 83 8.19 -6.20 -12.48
C PHE A 83 6.68 -6.39 -12.70
N GLN A 84 6.22 -7.63 -12.82
CA GLN A 84 4.80 -7.96 -12.94
C GLN A 84 4.04 -7.66 -11.64
N GLY A 85 4.61 -7.99 -10.47
CA GLY A 85 3.99 -7.67 -9.19
C GLY A 85 3.86 -6.15 -8.98
N LEU A 86 4.90 -5.39 -9.33
CA LEU A 86 4.89 -3.94 -9.25
C LEU A 86 3.83 -3.33 -10.18
N THR A 87 3.80 -3.73 -11.45
CA THR A 87 2.81 -3.22 -12.41
C THR A 87 1.37 -3.56 -12.00
N ALA A 88 1.14 -4.75 -11.42
CA ALA A 88 -0.16 -5.10 -10.85
C ALA A 88 -0.57 -4.18 -9.69
N THR A 89 0.34 -3.85 -8.76
CA THR A 89 0.03 -2.89 -7.69
C THR A 89 -0.32 -1.50 -8.22
N PHE A 90 0.44 -0.99 -9.21
CA PHE A 90 0.15 0.31 -9.83
C PHE A 90 -1.14 0.33 -10.64
N HIS A 91 -1.54 -0.79 -11.24
CA HIS A 91 -2.85 -0.91 -11.91
C HIS A 91 -4.00 -0.99 -10.90
N TYR A 92 -3.81 -1.65 -9.76
CA TYR A 92 -4.84 -1.80 -8.75
C TYR A 92 -5.12 -0.51 -7.96
N LEU A 93 -4.08 0.27 -7.68
CA LEU A 93 -4.16 1.53 -6.92
C LEU A 93 -5.21 2.54 -7.44
N PRO A 94 -5.25 2.91 -8.75
CA PRO A 94 -6.26 3.82 -9.27
C PRO A 94 -7.67 3.22 -9.22
N VAL A 95 -7.83 1.92 -9.45
CA VAL A 95 -9.13 1.24 -9.31
C VAL A 95 -9.62 1.32 -7.85
N TYR A 96 -8.72 1.10 -6.90
CA TYR A 96 -9.01 1.24 -5.48
C TYR A 96 -9.37 2.69 -5.09
N ILE A 97 -8.65 3.69 -5.62
CA ILE A 97 -8.96 5.11 -5.37
C ILE A 97 -10.37 5.45 -5.89
N ILE A 98 -10.70 5.02 -7.10
CA ILE A 98 -12.02 5.29 -7.71
C ILE A 98 -13.13 4.62 -6.89
N THR A 99 -12.95 3.36 -6.50
CA THR A 99 -13.92 2.63 -5.67
C THR A 99 -14.06 3.22 -4.27
N SER A 100 -12.98 3.72 -3.68
CA SER A 100 -13.03 4.41 -2.38
C SER A 100 -13.65 5.80 -2.45
N PHE A 101 -13.67 6.44 -3.62
CA PHE A 101 -14.29 7.77 -3.80
C PHE A 101 -15.78 7.67 -4.12
N ILE A 102 -16.18 6.62 -4.86
CA ILE A 102 -17.59 6.43 -5.27
C ILE A 102 -18.51 6.04 -4.12
N MET A 103 -17.93 5.53 -3.02
CA MET A 103 -18.61 4.75 -1.99
C MET A 103 -18.37 5.37 -0.62
#